data_AF-A0A0F8Z644-F1
#
_entry.id   AF-A0A0F8Z644-F1
#
_cell.length_a   1.000
_cell.length_b   1.000
_cell.length_c   1.000
_cell.angle_alpha   90.00
_cell.angle_beta   90.00
_cell.angle_gamma   90.00
#
_symmetry.space_group_name_H-M   'P 1'
#
loop_
_entity.id
_entity.type
_entity.pdbx_description
1 polymer ?
#
loop_
_entity_poly.entity_id
_entity_poly.type
_entity_poly.pdbx_seq_one_letter_code
_entity_poly.pdbx_strand_id
1 'polypeptide(L)'
;MKKIDYKNYKKPSDFMSFKQGENRIRILSSGAIGFQHGMRTAKNFVNLGMCPENQDCIHCKKGYEPKLVWKWIIFDFEDMRVKLLDAGPMIGNQVAGVLGTKHGDPKDYDILIARI
;
A
#
# COMPACT_ATOMS: atom_id res chain seq x y z
N MET A 1 12.25 30.82 11.67
CA MET A 1 12.00 29.37 11.49
C MET A 1 11.16 28.86 12.66
N LYS A 2 10.00 28.22 12.42
CA LYS A 2 9.26 27.54 13.48
C LYS A 2 10.03 26.27 13.90
N LYS A 3 10.26 26.08 15.20
CA LYS A 3 10.87 24.86 15.76
C LYS A 3 9.92 23.69 15.50
N ILE A 4 10.41 22.62 14.88
CA ILE A 4 9.63 21.38 14.68
C ILE A 4 9.57 20.64 16.02
N ASP A 5 8.37 20.35 16.50
CA ASP A 5 8.17 19.44 17.63
C ASP A 5 8.20 17.99 17.14
N TYR A 6 9.34 17.32 17.32
CA TYR A 6 9.54 15.94 16.91
C TYR A 6 8.68 14.94 17.71
N LYS A 7 8.10 15.33 18.85
CA LYS A 7 7.20 14.44 19.61
C LYS A 7 5.90 14.17 18.86
N ASN A 8 5.44 15.15 18.07
CA ASN A 8 4.16 15.10 17.34
C ASN A 8 4.34 15.13 15.81
N TYR A 9 5.59 15.09 15.32
CA TYR A 9 5.88 15.19 13.90
C TYR A 9 5.49 13.90 13.16
N LYS A 10 4.48 14.01 12.31
CA LYS A 10 4.18 13.00 11.28
C LYS A 10 4.94 13.35 10.00
N LYS A 11 5.87 12.49 9.59
CA LYS A 11 6.57 12.64 8.31
C LYS A 11 5.54 12.60 7.16
N PRO A 12 5.47 13.62 6.28
CA PRO A 12 4.62 13.55 5.11
C PRO A 12 5.00 12.32 4.27
N SER A 13 3.99 11.54 3.91
CA SER A 13 4.12 10.34 3.09
C SER A 13 2.90 10.24 2.21
N ASP A 14 3.13 9.98 0.93
CA ASP A 14 2.05 9.67 -0.01
C ASP A 14 1.50 8.27 0.22
N PHE A 15 2.21 7.43 0.98
CA PHE A 15 1.82 6.06 1.29
C PHE A 15 1.09 5.93 2.62
N MET A 16 0.09 5.05 2.66
CA MET A 16 -0.59 4.66 3.88
C MET A 16 0.32 3.86 4.80
N SER A 17 0.20 4.07 6.12
CA SER A 17 0.88 3.28 7.15
C SER A 17 -0.11 2.93 8.24
N PHE A 18 -0.29 1.64 8.51
CA PHE A 18 -1.24 1.18 9.52
C PHE A 18 -0.66 1.33 10.92
N LYS A 19 -1.39 2.01 11.81
CA LYS A 19 -1.12 2.03 13.24
C LYS A 19 -1.64 0.76 13.90
N GLN A 20 -1.16 0.48 15.11
CA GLN A 20 -1.73 -0.59 15.93
C GLN A 20 -3.20 -0.28 16.24
N GLY A 21 -4.05 -1.31 16.20
CA GLY A 21 -5.50 -1.16 16.34
C GLY A 21 -6.22 -1.00 15.00
N GLU A 22 -7.35 -0.29 15.03
CA GLU A 22 -8.22 -0.12 13.87
C GLU A 22 -7.82 1.08 13.01
N ASN A 23 -7.70 0.84 11.70
CA ASN A 23 -7.38 1.86 10.72
C ASN A 23 -8.53 1.94 9.73
N ARG A 24 -9.23 3.08 9.71
CA ARG A 24 -10.34 3.32 8.78
C ARG A 24 -9.81 3.94 7.49
N ILE A 25 -10.17 3.34 6.37
CA ILE A 25 -9.85 3.84 5.03
C ILE A 25 -11.07 3.78 4.12
N ARG A 26 -11.04 4.54 3.02
CA ARG A 26 -11.99 4.39 1.90
C ARG A 26 -11.25 4.24 0.59
N ILE A 27 -11.67 3.33 -0.28
CA ILE A 27 -11.05 3.12 -1.59
C ILE A 27 -11.65 4.13 -2.58
N LEU A 28 -10.79 4.84 -3.31
CA LEU A 28 -11.19 5.90 -4.25
C LEU A 28 -10.94 5.54 -5.72
N SER A 29 -10.17 4.48 -5.99
CA SER A 29 -9.82 4.04 -7.33
C SER A 29 -10.13 2.57 -7.57
N SER A 30 -10.19 2.18 -8.85
CA SER A 30 -9.95 0.80 -9.24
C SER A 30 -8.58 0.34 -8.74
N GLY A 31 -8.49 -0.95 -8.39
CA GLY A 31 -7.24 -1.57 -7.96
C GLY A 31 -6.32 -1.89 -9.11
N ALA A 32 -5.02 -1.70 -8.90
CA ALA A 32 -3.98 -2.25 -9.77
C ALA A 32 -3.34 -3.45 -9.09
N ILE A 33 -3.20 -4.54 -9.83
CA ILE A 33 -2.48 -5.75 -9.40
C ILE A 33 -1.25 -5.87 -10.29
N GLY A 34 -0.12 -6.22 -9.68
CA GLY A 34 1.07 -6.53 -10.46
C GLY A 34 2.18 -7.08 -9.60
N PHE A 35 3.31 -7.33 -10.25
CA PHE A 35 4.50 -7.85 -9.62
C PHE A 35 5.50 -6.72 -9.38
N GLN A 36 6.11 -6.67 -8.21
CA GLN A 36 7.08 -5.63 -7.84
C GLN A 36 8.36 -6.23 -7.30
N HIS A 37 9.50 -5.76 -7.83
CA HIS A 37 10.81 -6.10 -7.31
C HIS A 37 11.15 -5.25 -6.10
N GLY A 38 11.86 -5.85 -5.15
CA GLY A 38 12.49 -5.08 -4.10
C GLY A 38 13.60 -5.84 -3.42
N MET A 39 14.46 -5.08 -2.75
CA MET A 39 15.59 -5.63 -2.02
C MET A 39 15.58 -5.13 -0.59
N ARG A 40 15.89 -6.02 0.34
CA ARG A 40 16.11 -5.64 1.74
C ARG A 40 17.57 -5.26 1.91
N THR A 41 17.80 -4.01 2.29
CA THR A 41 19.11 -3.53 2.75
C THR A 41 19.22 -3.70 4.27
N ALA A 42 20.39 -3.43 4.84
CA ALA A 42 20.62 -3.50 6.29
C ALA A 42 19.67 -2.60 7.11
N LYS A 43 19.10 -1.55 6.51
CA LYS A 43 18.23 -0.60 7.21
C LYS A 43 16.81 -0.51 6.64
N ASN A 44 16.64 -0.68 5.34
CA ASN A 44 15.37 -0.39 4.66
C ASN A 44 15.06 -1.40 3.54
N PHE A 45 13.77 -1.54 3.23
CA PHE A 45 13.35 -2.12 1.96
C PHE A 45 13.48 -1.06 0.85
N VAL A 46 14.06 -1.45 -0.29
CA VAL A 46 14.20 -0.60 -1.47
C VAL A 46 13.32 -1.17 -2.57
N ASN A 47 12.38 -0.36 -3.04
CA ASN A 47 11.56 -0.67 -4.20
C ASN A 47 12.42 -0.54 -5.46
N LEU A 48 12.50 -1.61 -6.26
CA LEU A 48 13.26 -1.65 -7.51
C LEU A 48 12.37 -1.45 -8.74
N GLY A 49 11.06 -1.30 -8.56
CA GLY A 49 10.08 -1.05 -9.61
C GLY A 49 9.17 -2.24 -9.91
N MET A 50 8.16 -2.00 -10.75
CA MET A 50 7.25 -3.04 -11.24
C MET A 50 7.97 -3.99 -12.18
N CYS A 51 7.74 -5.29 -12.02
CA CYS A 51 8.18 -6.32 -12.93
C CYS A 51 7.31 -6.26 -14.20
N PRO A 52 7.90 -6.22 -15.39
CA PRO A 52 7.15 -6.32 -16.65
C PRO A 52 6.75 -7.77 -17.00
N GLU A 53 7.08 -8.74 -16.14
CA GLU A 53 6.74 -10.17 -16.29
C GLU A 53 7.26 -10.81 -17.58
N ASN A 54 8.34 -10.26 -18.14
CA ASN A 54 9.00 -10.78 -19.33
C ASN A 54 10.41 -11.30 -19.03
N GLN A 55 10.95 -12.08 -19.98
CA GLN A 55 12.28 -12.69 -19.86
C GLN A 55 13.43 -11.66 -19.83
N ASP A 56 13.16 -10.41 -20.20
CA ASP A 56 14.15 -9.34 -20.26
C ASP A 56 14.21 -8.44 -19.03
N CYS A 57 13.45 -8.78 -17.98
CA CYS A 57 13.53 -8.05 -16.73
C CYS A 57 14.94 -8.13 -16.11
N ILE A 58 15.62 -6.98 -16.06
CA ILE A 58 16.97 -6.84 -15.49
C ILE A 58 17.00 -7.29 -14.03
N HIS A 59 15.92 -7.04 -13.28
CA HIS A 59 15.84 -7.42 -11.86
C HIS A 59 15.64 -8.92 -11.67
N CYS A 60 14.83 -9.58 -12.52
CA CYS A 60 14.73 -11.04 -12.55
C CYS A 60 16.10 -11.68 -12.84
N LYS A 61 16.83 -11.18 -13.85
CA LYS A 61 18.16 -11.69 -14.22
C LYS A 61 19.19 -11.53 -13.09
N LYS A 62 19.00 -10.57 -12.20
CA LYS A 62 19.83 -10.34 -11.00
C LYS A 62 19.39 -11.15 -9.77
N GLY A 63 18.37 -12.00 -9.90
CA GLY A 63 17.85 -12.82 -8.80
C GLY A 63 16.95 -12.07 -7.81
N TYR A 64 16.49 -10.86 -8.14
CA TYR A 64 15.49 -10.16 -7.32
C TYR A 64 14.11 -10.71 -7.67
N GLU A 65 13.64 -11.68 -6.91
CA GLU A 65 12.31 -12.28 -7.12
C GLU A 65 11.20 -11.21 -6.94
N PRO A 66 10.31 -11.04 -7.92
CA PRO A 66 9.21 -10.09 -7.79
C PRO A 66 8.12 -10.66 -6.87
N LYS A 67 7.45 -9.78 -6.13
CA LYS A 67 6.34 -10.12 -5.25
C LYS A 67 5.04 -9.51 -5.76
N LEU A 68 3.95 -10.25 -5.64
CA LEU A 68 2.61 -9.76 -5.97
C LEU A 68 2.22 -8.63 -5.02
N VAL A 69 1.75 -7.52 -5.59
CA VAL A 69 1.30 -6.33 -4.88
C VAL A 69 -0.02 -5.83 -5.43
N TRP A 70 -0.79 -5.18 -4.57
CA TRP A 70 -2.00 -4.46 -4.90
C TRP A 70 -1.82 -2.99 -4.57
N LYS A 71 -2.31 -2.12 -5.46
CA LYS A 71 -2.25 -0.69 -5.28
C LYS A 71 -3.63 -0.06 -5.45
N TRP A 72 -3.99 0.81 -4.50
CA TRP A 72 -5.23 1.61 -4.55
C TRP A 72 -4.96 3.03 -4.10
N ILE A 73 -5.66 3.99 -4.70
CA ILE A 73 -5.81 5.32 -4.12
C ILE A 73 -6.86 5.21 -3.02
N ILE A 74 -6.52 5.65 -1.81
CA ILE A 74 -7.39 5.62 -0.64
C ILE A 74 -7.54 7.00 0.00
N PHE A 75 -8.62 7.18 0.74
CA PHE A 75 -8.74 8.22 1.74
C PHE A 75 -8.36 7.65 3.12
N ASP A 76 -7.36 8.25 3.76
CA ASP A 76 -6.94 7.94 5.13
C ASP A 76 -7.65 8.91 6.09
N PHE A 77 -8.53 8.37 6.94
CA PHE A 77 -9.30 9.14 7.91
C PHE A 77 -8.45 9.64 9.08
N GLU A 78 -7.28 9.08 9.31
CA GLU A 78 -6.43 9.50 10.42
C GLU A 78 -5.66 10.78 10.10
N ASP A 79 -5.14 10.87 8.88
CA ASP A 79 -4.43 12.05 8.39
C ASP A 79 -5.31 12.98 7.54
N MET A 80 -6.56 12.59 7.29
CA MET A 80 -7.54 13.30 6.46
C MET A 80 -7.00 13.62 5.06
N ARG A 81 -6.34 12.65 4.43
CA ARG A 81 -5.62 12.83 3.16
C ARG A 81 -5.82 11.66 2.21
N VAL A 82 -5.71 11.97 0.92
CA VAL A 82 -5.59 10.95 -0.13
C VAL A 82 -4.18 10.37 -0.10
N LYS A 83 -4.09 9.04 -0.09
CA LYS A 83 -2.83 8.29 -0.04
C LYS A 83 -2.87 7.09 -0.97
N LEU A 84 -1.70 6.54 -1.27
CA LEU A 84 -1.51 5.26 -1.94
C LEU A 84 -1.45 4.14 -0.91
N LEU A 85 -2.38 3.20 -1.01
CA LEU A 85 -2.26 1.91 -0.34
C LEU A 85 -1.45 0.98 -1.23
N ASP A 86 -0.24 0.64 -0.81
CA ASP A 86 0.63 -0.35 -1.45
C ASP A 86 0.69 -1.60 -0.55
N ALA A 87 -0.07 -2.62 -0.93
CA ALA A 87 -0.36 -3.77 -0.10
C ALA A 87 0.21 -5.07 -0.69
N GLY A 88 0.83 -5.88 0.17
CA GLY A 88 1.15 -7.27 -0.18
C GLY A 88 -0.06 -8.20 -0.10
N PRO A 89 0.13 -9.51 -0.36
CA PRO A 89 -0.96 -10.48 -0.49
C PRO A 89 -1.92 -10.57 0.70
N MET A 90 -1.42 -10.41 1.94
CA MET A 90 -2.27 -10.52 3.13
C MET A 90 -3.40 -9.50 3.15
N ILE A 91 -3.08 -8.22 2.94
CA ILE A 91 -4.07 -7.14 2.93
C ILE A 91 -4.74 -7.06 1.55
N GLY A 92 -3.96 -7.22 0.49
CA GLY A 92 -4.43 -7.11 -0.89
C GLY A 92 -5.55 -8.09 -1.21
N ASN A 93 -5.39 -9.36 -0.85
CA ASN A 93 -6.42 -10.39 -1.09
C ASN A 93 -7.70 -10.13 -0.30
N GLN A 94 -7.59 -9.66 0.95
CA GLN A 94 -8.75 -9.37 1.78
C GLN A 94 -9.54 -8.18 1.23
N VAL A 95 -8.84 -7.09 0.90
CA VAL A 95 -9.47 -5.91 0.29
C VAL A 95 -10.11 -6.30 -1.04
N ALA A 96 -9.37 -6.95 -1.95
CA ALA A 96 -9.90 -7.40 -3.23
C ALA A 96 -11.12 -8.34 -3.08
N GLY A 97 -11.12 -9.22 -2.08
CA GLY A 97 -12.25 -10.07 -1.73
C GLY A 97 -13.48 -9.27 -1.33
N VAL A 98 -13.33 -8.24 -0.48
CA VAL A 98 -14.44 -7.35 -0.12
C VAL A 98 -14.95 -6.58 -1.35
N LEU A 99 -14.03 -6.05 -2.17
CA LEU A 99 -14.40 -5.32 -3.40
C LEU A 99 -15.13 -6.20 -4.42
N GLY A 100 -14.84 -7.49 -4.48
CA GLY A 100 -15.50 -8.46 -5.36
C GLY A 100 -16.83 -9.01 -4.85
N THR A 101 -17.27 -8.63 -3.65
CA THR A 101 -18.52 -9.12 -3.04
C THR A 101 -19.68 -8.12 -3.18
N LYS A 102 -20.88 -8.50 -2.71
CA LYS A 102 -22.17 -7.80 -2.83
C LYS A 102 -22.25 -6.35 -2.27
N HIS A 103 -21.14 -5.75 -1.84
CA HIS A 103 -21.12 -4.46 -1.16
C HIS A 103 -21.15 -3.23 -2.10
N GLY A 104 -21.23 -3.42 -3.42
CA GLY A 104 -21.38 -2.31 -4.38
C GLY A 104 -20.06 -1.59 -4.66
N ASP A 105 -20.13 -0.31 -5.05
CA ASP A 105 -18.93 0.48 -5.37
C ASP A 105 -18.08 0.69 -4.10
N PRO A 106 -16.77 0.35 -4.09
CA PRO A 106 -15.83 0.65 -3.02
C PRO A 106 -15.86 2.07 -2.46
N LYS A 107 -16.35 3.03 -3.24
CA LYS A 107 -16.47 4.44 -2.85
C LYS A 107 -17.62 4.69 -1.88
N ASP A 108 -18.56 3.76 -1.77
CA ASP A 108 -19.78 3.92 -0.98
C ASP A 108 -19.64 3.42 0.46
N TYR A 109 -18.52 2.76 0.80
CA TYR A 109 -18.29 2.23 2.15
C TYR A 109 -16.86 2.41 2.64
N ASP A 110 -16.70 2.35 3.96
CA ASP A 110 -15.40 2.41 4.63
C ASP A 110 -14.91 0.99 4.96
N ILE A 111 -13.60 0.79 4.88
CA ILE A 111 -12.92 -0.45 5.25
C ILE A 111 -12.18 -0.22 6.57
N LEU A 112 -12.38 -1.12 7.52
CA LEU A 112 -11.62 -1.18 8.77
C LEU A 112 -10.53 -2.24 8.66
N ILE A 113 -9.28 -1.81 8.79
CA ILE A 113 -8.12 -2.70 8.81
C ILE A 113 -7.58 -2.76 10.24
N ALA A 114 -7.74 -3.92 10.88
CA ALA A 114 -7.23 -4.18 12.22
C ALA A 114 -5.79 -4.70 12.15
N ARG A 115 -4.86 -3.94 12.74
CA ARG A 115 -3.48 -4.36 12.96
C ARG A 115 -3.32 -4.80 14.40
N ILE A 116 -3.31 -6.11 14.60
CA ILE A 116 -3.09 -6.78 15.89
C ILE A 116 -1.60 -6.97 16.11
#